data_AF-A6LMZ0-F1
#
_entry.id   AF-A6LMZ0-F1
#
_cell.length_a   1.000
_cell.length_b   1.000
_cell.length_c   1.000
_cell.angle_alpha   90.00
_cell.angle_beta   90.00
_cell.angle_gamma   90.00
#
_symmetry.space_group_name_H-M   'P 1'
#
loop_
_entity.id
_entity.type
_entity.pdbx_description
1 polymer ?
#
loop_
_entity_poly.entity_id
_entity_poly.type
_entity_poly.pdbx_seq_one_letter_code
_entity_poly.pdbx_strand_id
1 'polypeptide(L)'
;MVVNGNHETRIQRAVGLDPVELLCEDFGIPYESEIATLKVSLRKVSYGSKKRLPFLIVAGHGYSAARTVGGKITANARISEITAHTHQPSVVKQRRMLIDPRNKKILEQDYYIITVPSWLGFEKYARRKFMKPSAGGIAKLHLGFHVKNRGTVYKDIYVEMR
;
A
#
# COMPACT_ATOMS: atom_id res chain seq x y z
N MET A 1 8.49 8.16 3.30
CA MET A 1 8.50 6.96 4.14
C MET A 1 8.94 5.81 3.27
N VAL A 2 9.87 5.00 3.76
CA VAL A 2 10.43 3.84 3.08
C VAL A 2 10.05 2.60 3.86
N VAL A 3 9.78 1.49 3.16
CA VAL A 3 9.50 0.19 3.77
C VAL A 3 10.61 -0.76 3.34
N ASN A 4 11.18 -1.48 4.30
CA ASN A 4 12.21 -2.51 4.10
C ASN A 4 11.71 -3.59 3.14
N GLY A 5 12.62 -4.13 2.33
CA GLY A 5 12.35 -5.24 1.43
C GLY A 5 13.15 -6.51 1.75
N ASN A 6 12.85 -7.55 0.97
CA ASN A 6 13.55 -8.83 1.09
C ASN A 6 15.06 -8.74 0.77
N HIS A 7 15.51 -7.68 0.10
CA HIS A 7 16.93 -7.48 -0.21
C HIS A 7 17.69 -6.91 1.00
N GLU A 8 17.12 -5.91 1.64
CA GLU A 8 17.62 -5.23 2.84
C GLU A 8 17.67 -6.22 4.01
N THR A 9 16.58 -6.96 4.25
CA THR A 9 16.56 -8.06 5.24
C THR A 9 17.67 -9.09 5.01
N ARG A 10 17.99 -9.41 3.74
CA ARG A 10 19.06 -10.36 3.41
C ARG A 10 20.44 -9.78 3.68
N ILE A 11 20.65 -8.49 3.39
CA ILE A 11 21.90 -7.79 3.68
C ILE A 11 22.09 -7.72 5.19
N GLN A 12 21.07 -7.32 5.94
CA GLN A 12 21.11 -7.26 7.40
C GLN A 12 21.49 -8.60 8.04
N ARG A 13 20.98 -9.72 7.52
CA ARG A 13 21.39 -11.06 7.99
C ARG A 13 22.84 -11.41 7.66
N ALA A 14 23.35 -10.92 6.52
CA ALA A 14 24.69 -11.25 6.06
C ALA A 14 25.78 -10.41 6.74
N VAL A 15 25.50 -9.13 7.01
CA VAL A 15 26.52 -8.18 7.49
C VAL A 15 26.11 -7.42 8.77
N GLY A 16 24.94 -7.73 9.35
CA GLY A 16 24.45 -7.10 10.58
C GLY A 16 23.93 -5.67 10.40
N LEU A 17 23.79 -5.20 9.15
CA LEU A 17 23.49 -3.81 8.84
C LEU A 17 22.41 -3.69 7.76
N ASP A 18 21.51 -2.72 7.92
CA ASP A 18 20.58 -2.29 6.88
C ASP A 18 21.01 -0.93 6.32
N PRO A 19 21.60 -0.88 5.10
CA PRO A 19 22.09 0.37 4.55
C PRO A 19 20.96 1.37 4.21
N VAL A 20 19.73 0.89 3.98
CA VAL A 20 18.59 1.77 3.66
C VAL A 20 18.09 2.44 4.93
N GLU A 21 18.10 1.73 6.06
CA GLU A 21 17.78 2.30 7.37
C GLU A 21 18.74 3.45 7.72
N LEU A 22 20.05 3.22 7.63
CA LEU A 22 21.05 4.27 7.88
C LEU A 22 20.86 5.49 6.97
N LEU A 23 20.60 5.26 5.68
CA LEU A 23 20.34 6.34 4.74
C LEU A 23 19.09 7.13 5.14
N CYS A 24 18.04 6.43 5.58
CA CYS A 24 16.82 7.08 6.03
C CYS A 24 17.03 7.90 7.31
N GLU A 25 17.86 7.42 8.24
CA GLU A 25 18.27 8.19 9.43
C GLU A 25 19.02 9.47 9.03
N ASP A 26 20.01 9.38 8.15
CA ASP A 26 20.82 10.52 7.69
C ASP A 26 19.97 11.61 7.02
N PHE A 27 18.95 11.22 6.24
CA PHE A 27 18.08 12.15 5.52
C PHE A 27 16.79 12.50 6.29
N GLY A 28 16.60 11.99 7.52
CA GLY A 28 15.39 12.21 8.31
C GLY A 28 14.11 11.67 7.65
N ILE A 29 14.23 10.61 6.86
CA ILE A 29 13.10 9.96 6.17
C ILE A 29 12.56 8.85 7.07
N PRO A 30 11.25 8.80 7.34
CA PRO A 30 10.68 7.69 8.12
C PRO A 30 10.93 6.33 7.45
N TYR A 31 11.44 5.38 8.23
CA TYR A 31 11.76 4.01 7.82
C TYR A 31 10.94 3.01 8.62
N GLU A 32 10.39 2.00 7.95
CA GLU A 32 9.62 0.93 8.59
C GLU A 32 10.10 -0.44 8.12
N SER A 33 10.37 -1.34 9.06
CA SER A 33 11.01 -2.63 8.78
C SER A 33 10.08 -3.67 8.15
N GLU A 34 8.75 -3.51 8.24
CA GLU A 34 7.80 -4.53 7.77
C GLU A 34 6.57 -3.93 7.10
N ILE A 35 5.77 -3.21 7.88
CA ILE A 35 4.49 -2.64 7.46
C ILE A 35 4.44 -1.21 7.94
N ALA A 36 4.11 -0.32 7.02
CA ALA A 36 3.94 1.08 7.31
C ALA A 36 2.47 1.47 7.25
N THR A 37 2.05 2.35 8.15
CA THR A 37 0.69 2.89 8.17
C THR A 37 0.70 4.40 8.02
N LEU A 38 -0.15 4.91 7.13
CA LEU A 38 -0.30 6.34 6.91
C LEU A 38 -1.75 6.75 7.18
N LYS A 39 -1.94 7.65 8.14
CA LYS A 39 -3.25 8.21 8.45
C LYS A 39 -3.39 9.60 7.82
N VAL A 40 -4.12 9.67 6.72
CA VAL A 40 -4.46 10.95 6.07
C VAL A 40 -5.83 11.39 6.56
N SER A 41 -5.92 12.51 7.28
CA SER A 41 -7.22 13.02 7.75
C SER A 41 -7.67 14.18 6.88
N LEU A 42 -8.77 13.99 6.14
CA LEU A 42 -9.44 15.09 5.48
C LEU A 42 -10.24 15.88 6.52
N ARG A 43 -10.11 17.20 6.49
CA ARG A 43 -10.80 18.10 7.41
C ARG A 43 -12.15 18.50 6.82
N LYS A 44 -13.23 18.24 7.56
CA LYS A 44 -14.50 18.97 7.36
C LYS A 44 -14.27 20.42 7.86
N VAL A 45 -14.89 21.42 7.22
CA VAL A 45 -14.68 22.88 7.41
C VAL A 45 -14.80 23.40 8.87
N SER A 46 -15.07 22.57 9.88
CA SER A 46 -15.29 22.93 11.29
C SER A 46 -14.29 22.25 12.24
N TYR A 47 -13.89 22.96 13.31
CA TYR A 47 -12.87 22.56 14.30
C TYR A 47 -13.29 21.33 15.15
N GLY A 48 -12.33 20.48 15.55
CA GLY A 48 -12.52 19.34 16.47
C GLY A 48 -12.17 17.94 15.91
N SER A 49 -11.62 17.06 16.76
CA SER A 49 -11.17 15.69 16.41
C SER A 49 -12.31 14.76 15.96
N LYS A 50 -13.52 14.94 16.49
CA LYS A 50 -14.75 14.19 16.12
C LYS A 50 -15.21 14.41 14.67
N LYS A 51 -14.69 15.43 13.97
CA LYS A 51 -15.11 15.78 12.59
C LYS A 51 -14.02 15.54 11.54
N ARG A 52 -12.90 14.90 11.92
CA ARG A 52 -11.87 14.44 10.97
C ARG A 52 -12.31 13.13 10.34
N LEU A 53 -12.14 13.01 9.03
CA LEU A 53 -12.42 11.78 8.28
C LEU A 53 -11.08 11.11 7.95
N PRO A 54 -10.58 10.20 8.80
CA PRO A 54 -9.28 9.57 8.56
C PRO A 54 -9.38 8.50 7.49
N PHE A 55 -8.48 8.53 6.54
CA PHE A 55 -8.11 7.44 5.66
C PHE A 55 -6.89 6.78 6.30
N LEU A 56 -6.96 5.48 6.53
CA LEU A 56 -5.83 4.68 6.95
C LEU A 56 -5.35 3.94 5.70
N ILE A 57 -4.09 4.13 5.35
CA ILE A 57 -3.43 3.47 4.24
C ILE A 57 -2.40 2.55 4.85
N VAL A 58 -2.37 1.30 4.41
CA VAL A 58 -1.39 0.31 4.84
C VAL A 58 -0.51 -0.03 3.65
N ALA A 59 0.80 0.15 3.81
CA ALA A 59 1.80 -0.17 2.83
C ALA A 59 2.75 -1.25 3.38
N GLY A 60 3.17 -2.16 2.52
CA GLY A 60 4.15 -3.19 2.84
C GLY A 60 4.97 -3.51 1.61
N HIS A 61 6.10 -4.20 1.78
CA HIS A 61 6.91 -4.64 0.64
C HIS A 61 6.14 -5.55 -0.32
N GLY A 62 5.32 -6.44 0.23
CA GLY A 62 4.67 -7.51 -0.53
C GLY A 62 5.58 -8.74 -0.67
N TYR A 63 5.00 -9.84 -1.14
CA TYR A 63 5.70 -11.11 -1.32
C TYR A 63 4.99 -11.97 -2.35
N SER A 64 5.74 -12.56 -3.28
CA SER A 64 5.18 -13.61 -4.14
C SER A 64 6.25 -14.49 -4.78
N ALA A 65 6.01 -15.80 -4.78
CA ALA A 65 6.74 -16.77 -5.62
C ALA A 65 6.01 -17.08 -6.94
N ALA A 66 4.85 -16.46 -7.19
CA ALA A 66 4.01 -16.78 -8.33
C ALA A 66 4.60 -16.24 -9.65
N ARG A 67 4.43 -17.02 -10.73
CA ARG A 67 4.82 -16.61 -12.08
C ARG A 67 3.71 -15.85 -12.82
N THR A 68 2.45 -16.09 -12.45
CA THR A 68 1.29 -15.48 -13.08
C THR A 68 0.92 -14.17 -12.39
N VAL A 69 0.35 -13.23 -13.15
CA VAL A 69 -0.10 -11.92 -12.64
C VAL A 69 -1.16 -12.13 -11.54
N GLY A 70 -2.14 -13.00 -11.78
CA GLY A 70 -3.18 -13.30 -10.79
C GLY A 70 -2.61 -13.88 -9.49
N GLY A 71 -1.64 -14.79 -9.56
CA GLY A 71 -1.03 -15.37 -8.36
C GLY A 71 -0.26 -14.34 -7.52
N LYS A 72 0.38 -13.37 -8.17
CA LYS A 72 1.07 -12.25 -7.51
C LYS A 72 0.09 -11.32 -6.80
N ILE A 73 -0.99 -10.93 -7.48
CA ILE A 73 -2.06 -10.10 -6.91
C ILE A 73 -2.65 -10.78 -5.67
N THR A 74 -2.98 -12.07 -5.76
CA THR A 74 -3.54 -12.83 -4.64
C THR A 74 -2.59 -12.95 -3.45
N ALA A 75 -1.28 -13.07 -3.69
CA ALA A 75 -0.30 -13.10 -2.61
C ALA A 75 -0.21 -11.74 -1.90
N ASN A 76 -0.15 -10.66 -2.67
CA ASN A 76 -0.09 -9.29 -2.14
C ASN A 76 -1.38 -8.87 -1.41
N ALA A 77 -2.55 -9.37 -1.84
CA ALA A 77 -3.85 -9.11 -1.22
C ALA A 77 -3.95 -9.50 0.27
N ARG A 78 -3.05 -10.36 0.76
CA ARG A 78 -3.06 -10.87 2.14
C ARG A 78 -2.43 -9.93 3.16
N ILE A 79 -1.61 -8.98 2.71
CA ILE A 79 -0.68 -8.24 3.58
C ILE A 79 -1.15 -6.81 3.77
N SER A 80 -1.30 -6.06 2.67
CA SER A 80 -1.53 -4.61 2.72
C SER A 80 -2.29 -4.11 1.50
N GLU A 81 -2.86 -2.91 1.64
CA GLU A 81 -3.60 -2.23 0.57
C GLU A 81 -2.66 -1.72 -0.52
N ILE A 82 -1.43 -1.32 -0.16
CA ILE A 82 -0.36 -0.94 -1.09
C ILE A 82 0.83 -1.89 -0.91
N THR A 83 1.29 -2.47 -2.01
CA THR A 83 2.43 -3.41 -2.05
C THR A 83 3.39 -3.08 -3.18
N ALA A 84 4.66 -3.46 -3.03
CA ALA A 84 5.68 -3.41 -4.07
C ALA A 84 6.14 -4.84 -4.43
N HIS A 85 7.45 -5.05 -4.62
CA HIS A 85 8.12 -6.33 -4.79
C HIS A 85 7.87 -7.09 -6.11
N THR A 86 6.64 -7.22 -6.59
CA THR A 86 6.35 -8.10 -7.75
C THR A 86 6.57 -7.43 -9.11
N HIS A 87 6.84 -6.12 -9.11
CA HIS A 87 7.14 -5.28 -10.27
C HIS A 87 6.09 -5.44 -11.38
N GLN A 88 4.82 -5.59 -11.00
CA GLN A 88 3.71 -5.71 -11.92
C GLN A 88 2.58 -4.82 -11.43
N PRO A 89 2.44 -3.61 -11.99
CA PRO A 89 1.46 -2.66 -11.51
C PRO A 89 0.05 -3.23 -11.66
N SER A 90 -0.76 -3.10 -10.60
CA SER A 90 -2.14 -3.55 -10.61
C SER A 90 -2.99 -2.77 -9.61
N VAL A 91 -4.27 -2.64 -9.91
CA VAL A 91 -5.28 -2.04 -9.04
C VAL A 91 -6.49 -2.96 -9.04
N VAL A 92 -6.82 -3.51 -7.88
CA VAL A 92 -7.97 -4.40 -7.71
C VAL A 92 -8.85 -3.85 -6.60
N LYS A 93 -10.11 -3.57 -6.93
CA LYS A 93 -11.12 -3.18 -5.93
C LYS A 93 -11.73 -4.42 -5.30
N GLN A 94 -11.79 -4.46 -3.98
CA GLN A 94 -12.42 -5.53 -3.22
C GLN A 94 -13.34 -4.94 -2.13
N ARG A 95 -14.15 -5.81 -1.52
CA ARG A 95 -15.01 -5.48 -0.40
C ARG A 95 -14.74 -6.47 0.74
N ARG A 96 -14.64 -5.97 1.96
CA ARG A 96 -14.49 -6.77 3.18
C ARG A 96 -15.61 -6.49 4.16
N MET A 97 -15.95 -7.49 4.95
CA MET A 97 -16.85 -7.35 6.09
C MET A 97 -16.05 -7.02 7.34
N LEU A 98 -16.47 -6.00 8.07
CA LEU A 98 -15.89 -5.59 9.33
C LEU A 98 -16.97 -5.67 10.41
N ILE A 99 -16.58 -6.12 11.60
CA ILE A 99 -17.46 -6.07 12.76
C ILE A 99 -17.28 -4.71 13.42
N ASP A 100 -18.37 -4.00 13.65
CA ASP A 100 -18.39 -2.83 14.53
C ASP A 100 -18.74 -3.29 15.95
N PRO A 101 -17.74 -3.45 16.85
CA PRO A 101 -17.99 -3.95 18.19
C PRO A 101 -18.80 -2.96 19.04
N ARG A 102 -18.81 -1.67 18.70
CA ARG A 102 -19.52 -0.64 19.46
C ARG A 102 -21.01 -0.65 19.14
N ASN A 103 -21.35 -0.81 17.87
CA ASN A 103 -22.74 -0.79 17.40
C ASN A 103 -23.33 -2.19 17.18
N LYS A 104 -22.54 -3.26 17.37
CA LYS A 104 -22.92 -4.67 17.15
C LYS A 104 -23.51 -4.90 15.75
N LYS A 105 -22.89 -4.31 14.73
CA LYS A 105 -23.32 -4.40 13.33
C LYS A 105 -22.18 -4.90 12.46
N ILE A 106 -22.55 -5.54 11.37
CA ILE A 106 -21.62 -5.84 10.28
C ILE A 106 -21.58 -4.61 9.37
N LEU A 107 -20.37 -4.16 9.07
CA LEU A 107 -20.08 -3.11 8.11
C LEU A 107 -19.46 -3.75 6.87
N GLU A 108 -19.86 -3.28 5.70
CA GLU A 108 -19.14 -3.57 4.46
C GLU A 108 -18.25 -2.39 4.11
N GLN A 109 -16.98 -2.67 3.78
CA GLN A 109 -16.02 -1.64 3.39
C GLN A 109 -15.34 -2.03 2.07
N ASP A 110 -15.45 -1.14 1.09
CA ASP A 110 -14.63 -1.20 -0.13
C ASP A 110 -13.18 -0.83 0.20
N TYR A 111 -12.23 -1.57 -0.36
CA TYR A 111 -10.80 -1.27 -0.28
C TYR A 111 -10.10 -1.63 -1.59
N TYR A 112 -8.88 -1.14 -1.76
CA TYR A 112 -8.08 -1.39 -2.95
C TYR A 112 -6.83 -2.17 -2.59
N ILE A 113 -6.48 -3.12 -3.46
CA ILE A 113 -5.18 -3.78 -3.47
C ILE A 113 -4.42 -3.17 -4.64
N ILE A 114 -3.31 -2.52 -4.32
CA ILE A 114 -2.51 -1.74 -5.25
C ILE A 114 -1.12 -2.34 -5.21
N THR A 115 -0.65 -2.80 -6.37
CA THR A 115 0.77 -3.10 -6.56
C THR A 115 1.37 -1.95 -7.34
N VAL A 116 2.38 -1.28 -6.76
CA VAL A 116 3.09 -0.20 -7.45
C VAL A 116 4.14 -0.78 -8.41
N PRO A 117 4.41 -0.10 -9.54
CA PRO A 117 5.47 -0.54 -10.45
C PRO A 117 6.85 -0.34 -9.82
N SER A 118 7.86 -0.98 -10.41
CA SER A 118 9.25 -0.64 -10.10
C SER A 118 9.70 0.54 -10.96
N TRP A 119 10.47 1.44 -10.36
CA TRP A 119 11.20 2.47 -11.10
C TRP A 119 12.57 1.98 -11.60
N LEU A 120 12.92 0.73 -11.28
CA LEU A 120 14.12 0.09 -11.79
C LEU A 120 13.86 -0.43 -13.20
N GLY A 121 14.84 -0.25 -14.08
CA GLY A 121 14.82 -0.83 -15.43
C GLY A 121 14.80 -2.37 -15.39
N PHE A 122 14.78 -2.99 -16.56
CA PHE A 122 14.71 -4.45 -16.64
C PHE A 122 16.01 -5.13 -16.17
N GLU A 123 16.02 -5.55 -14.90
CA GLU A 123 17.21 -6.04 -14.21
C GLU A 123 17.74 -7.39 -14.70
N LYS A 124 19.05 -7.63 -14.50
CA LYS A 124 19.73 -8.88 -14.87
C LYS A 124 19.07 -10.12 -14.25
N TYR A 125 18.60 -10.05 -13.01
CA TYR A 125 17.93 -11.19 -12.35
C TYR A 125 16.61 -11.55 -13.02
N ALA A 126 15.77 -10.54 -13.30
CA ALA A 126 14.51 -10.73 -14.00
C ALA A 126 14.73 -11.29 -15.42
N ARG A 127 15.75 -10.80 -16.12
CA ARG A 127 16.18 -11.31 -17.44
C ARG A 127 16.61 -12.77 -17.38
N ARG A 128 17.45 -13.16 -16.42
CA ARG A 128 17.91 -14.55 -16.23
C ARG A 128 16.76 -15.51 -15.94
N LYS A 129 15.70 -15.02 -15.29
CA LYS A 129 14.50 -15.81 -14.99
C LYS A 129 13.40 -15.73 -16.05
N PHE A 130 13.69 -15.13 -17.22
CA PHE A 130 12.72 -14.92 -18.30
C PHE A 130 11.41 -14.27 -17.81
N MET A 131 11.52 -13.38 -16.83
CA MET A 131 10.38 -12.63 -16.31
C MET A 131 9.96 -11.55 -17.31
N LYS A 132 8.68 -11.20 -17.32
CA LYS A 132 8.21 -10.05 -18.11
C LYS A 132 8.74 -8.76 -17.51
N PRO A 133 9.17 -7.78 -18.32
CA PRO A 133 9.53 -6.46 -17.81
C PRO A 133 8.31 -5.79 -17.16
N SER A 134 8.56 -4.99 -16.12
CA SER A 134 7.54 -4.16 -15.50
C SER A 134 7.14 -3.06 -16.46
N ALA A 135 5.84 -2.80 -16.59
CA ALA A 135 5.42 -1.48 -17.04
C ALA A 135 5.82 -0.46 -15.96
N GLY A 136 6.39 0.66 -16.37
CA GLY A 136 6.54 1.82 -15.48
C GLY A 136 5.17 2.42 -15.18
N GLY A 137 5.13 3.37 -14.25
CA GLY A 137 3.90 4.10 -14.00
C GLY A 137 3.83 4.76 -12.62
N ILE A 138 2.71 5.41 -12.37
CA ILE A 138 2.40 6.05 -11.08
C ILE A 138 0.97 5.70 -10.69
N ALA A 139 0.82 5.17 -9.47
CA ALA A 139 -0.48 5.02 -8.83
C ALA A 139 -0.86 6.34 -8.14
N LYS A 140 -1.98 6.94 -8.53
CA LYS A 140 -2.55 8.13 -7.90
C LYS A 140 -3.76 7.74 -7.06
N LEU A 141 -3.70 8.08 -5.77
CA LEU A 141 -4.80 7.88 -4.83
C LEU A 141 -5.60 9.17 -4.69
N HIS A 142 -6.87 9.11 -5.06
CA HIS A 142 -7.82 10.19 -4.87
C HIS A 142 -8.67 9.89 -3.65
N LEU A 143 -8.54 10.72 -2.62
CA LEU A 143 -9.28 10.60 -1.36
C LEU A 143 -10.32 11.72 -1.30
N GLY A 144 -11.58 11.35 -1.16
CA GLY A 144 -12.71 12.28 -1.10
C GLY A 144 -13.78 11.83 -0.11
N PHE A 145 -14.77 12.68 0.09
CA PHE A 145 -15.97 12.29 0.80
C PHE A 145 -17.18 13.02 0.22
N HIS A 146 -18.32 12.36 0.24
CA HIS A 146 -19.60 12.99 -0.05
C HIS A 146 -20.55 12.86 1.14
N VAL A 147 -21.45 13.83 1.26
CA VAL A 147 -22.48 13.87 2.30
C VAL A 147 -23.81 13.59 1.62
N LYS A 148 -24.52 12.53 2.05
CA LYS A 148 -25.92 12.32 1.63
C LYS A 148 -26.89 13.00 2.60
N ASN A 149 -28.14 13.17 2.15
CA ASN A 149 -29.23 13.75 2.95
C ASN A 149 -29.25 13.20 4.38
N ARG A 150 -29.45 14.09 5.37
CA ARG A 150 -29.34 13.88 6.83
C ARG A 150 -27.92 13.84 7.41
N GLY A 151 -26.89 14.20 6.64
CA GLY A 151 -25.54 14.46 7.20
C GLY A 151 -24.63 13.23 7.31
N THR A 152 -25.07 12.07 6.83
CA THR A 152 -24.26 10.86 6.71
C THR A 152 -23.11 11.09 5.74
N VAL A 153 -21.89 10.79 6.18
CA VAL A 153 -20.67 10.98 5.40
C VAL A 153 -20.17 9.64 4.86
N TYR A 154 -19.92 9.59 3.56
CA TYR A 154 -19.34 8.45 2.87
C TYR A 154 -17.92 8.81 2.42
N LYS A 155 -16.99 7.86 2.55
CA LYS A 155 -15.62 8.02 2.06
C LYS A 155 -15.56 7.52 0.63
N ASP A 156 -14.98 8.33 -0.25
CA ASP A 156 -14.74 7.99 -1.63
C ASP A 156 -13.25 7.79 -1.82
N ILE A 157 -12.89 6.63 -2.38
CA ILE A 157 -11.50 6.31 -2.74
C ILE A 157 -11.53 5.92 -4.20
N TYR A 158 -10.71 6.58 -5.01
CA TYR A 158 -10.49 6.24 -6.41
C TYR A 158 -8.99 6.13 -6.66
N VAL A 159 -8.61 5.19 -7.53
CA VAL A 159 -7.21 4.91 -7.84
C VAL A 159 -7.05 4.95 -9.35
N GLU A 160 -6.11 5.77 -9.80
CA GLU A 160 -5.69 5.85 -11.21
C GLU A 160 -4.28 5.27 -11.33
N MET A 161 -4.05 4.38 -12.29
CA MET A 161 -2.71 3.90 -12.63
C MET A 161 -2.39 4.39 -14.05
N ARG A 162 -1.33 5.20 -14.17
CA ARG A 162 -0.81 5.71 -15.45
C ARG A 162 0.53 5.11 -15.75
#